data_AF-A0A812JFY9-F1
#
_entry.id   AF-A0A812JFY9-F1
#
_cell.length_a   1.000
_cell.length_b   1.000
_cell.length_c   1.000
_cell.angle_alpha   90.00
_cell.angle_beta   90.00
_cell.angle_gamma   90.00
#
_symmetry.space_group_name_H-M   'P 1'
#
loop_
_entity.id
_entity.type
_entity.pdbx_description
1 polymer ?
#
loop_
_entity_poly.entity_id
_entity_poly.type
_entity_poly.pdbx_seq_one_letter_code
_entity_poly.pdbx_strand_id
1 'polypeptide(L)'
;MCRWTDEFGLENEECYPTAESCPVSCRSTEQVCGITDYLTNGFPGAFREICVPNTGTCPCGRNAQQCSDPFGDTWCYPLVDYFDNSTMRCPVYCTADEDTCYSPSYDANGNWLSTEESCVPAGTACTCTGQNSFTCTRNDFGETWTECLPIGGFCPATCAANEVSCPSVDDYKPDGTYLGEAQPSVQCAANLESCPCGKEAKSCTGSWIRCIFKDEDCPVVCSANQKKCYLTDYTANEEFISDREVCVDVNANCPCGKNTQRCPGSEACLLPSKAALVCPCGEAERQCDVLDYTSTGKPSNTTTQCVNQGVKCPCGKNTLTCADPNDADVDYCIPKFSGVYDTFLAVL
;
A
#
# COMPACT_ATOMS: atom_id res chain seq x y z
N MET A 1 27.05 30.11 -34.53
CA MET A 1 26.24 30.41 -35.72
C MET A 1 26.29 29.17 -36.58
N CYS A 2 25.17 28.47 -36.65
CA CYS A 2 25.02 27.22 -37.38
C CYS A 2 24.31 27.51 -38.69
N ARG A 3 24.72 26.84 -39.76
CA ARG A 3 24.06 26.90 -41.07
C ARG A 3 23.63 25.51 -41.45
N TRP A 4 22.37 25.35 -41.84
CA TRP A 4 21.85 24.08 -42.30
C TRP A 4 20.79 24.28 -43.39
N THR A 5 20.56 23.26 -44.19
CA THR A 5 19.49 23.22 -45.19
C THR A 5 18.34 22.40 -44.63
N ASP A 6 17.13 22.97 -44.62
CA ASP A 6 15.93 22.24 -44.20
C ASP A 6 15.41 21.29 -45.29
N GLU A 7 14.33 20.57 -44.97
CA GLU A 7 13.66 19.63 -45.88
C GLU A 7 13.13 20.28 -47.19
N PHE A 8 13.03 21.61 -47.24
CA PHE A 8 12.60 22.36 -48.42
C PHE A 8 13.78 22.90 -49.25
N GLY A 9 15.01 22.60 -48.87
CA GLY A 9 16.19 23.10 -49.54
C GLY A 9 16.53 24.55 -49.18
N LEU A 10 15.91 25.13 -48.13
CA LEU A 10 16.19 26.48 -47.69
C LEU A 10 17.38 26.51 -46.74
N GLU A 11 18.34 27.39 -47.01
CA GLU A 11 19.44 27.66 -46.09
C GLU A 11 18.92 28.46 -44.88
N ASN A 12 19.07 27.89 -43.70
CA ASN A 12 18.76 28.49 -42.41
C ASN A 12 20.05 28.84 -41.67
N GLU A 13 20.05 29.96 -40.97
CA GLU A 13 21.17 30.43 -40.15
C GLU A 13 20.64 30.87 -38.78
N GLU A 14 20.90 30.07 -37.74
CA GLU A 14 20.56 30.46 -36.36
C GLU A 14 21.74 30.30 -35.41
N CYS A 15 21.61 31.00 -34.28
CA CYS A 15 22.59 30.97 -33.21
C CYS A 15 22.25 29.87 -32.20
N TYR A 16 22.93 28.72 -32.30
CA TYR A 16 22.90 27.71 -31.23
C TYR A 16 23.90 28.02 -30.11
N PRO A 17 23.60 27.61 -28.86
CA PRO A 17 24.57 27.61 -27.77
C PRO A 17 25.84 26.85 -28.18
N THR A 18 27.02 27.32 -27.77
CA THR A 18 28.31 26.65 -28.09
C THR A 18 28.44 25.24 -27.50
N ALA A 19 27.55 24.88 -26.56
CA ALA A 19 27.46 23.54 -25.97
C ALA A 19 26.66 22.55 -26.82
N GLU A 20 25.91 23.02 -27.83
CA GLU A 20 25.09 22.18 -28.71
C GLU A 20 25.73 22.09 -30.09
N SER A 21 25.64 20.90 -30.70
CA SER A 21 26.11 20.70 -32.07
C SER A 21 25.11 21.32 -33.05
N CYS A 22 25.61 21.90 -34.14
CA CYS A 22 24.75 22.39 -35.21
C CYS A 22 23.94 21.24 -35.85
N PRO A 23 22.70 21.48 -36.28
CA PRO A 23 21.93 20.49 -37.05
C PRO A 23 22.69 20.02 -38.28
N VAL A 24 22.59 18.74 -38.60
CA VAL A 24 23.28 18.15 -39.76
C VAL A 24 22.46 18.34 -41.03
N SER A 25 23.07 18.87 -42.10
CA SER A 25 22.47 18.96 -43.44
C SER A 25 23.00 17.88 -44.35
N CYS A 26 22.10 17.06 -44.86
CA CYS A 26 22.41 15.99 -45.78
C CYS A 26 22.08 16.36 -47.22
N ARG A 27 22.75 15.73 -48.18
CA ARG A 27 22.43 15.88 -49.60
C ARG A 27 21.07 15.25 -49.90
N SER A 28 20.46 15.59 -51.02
CA SER A 28 19.19 14.98 -51.47
C SER A 28 19.25 13.46 -51.70
N THR A 29 20.44 12.88 -51.82
CA THR A 29 20.70 11.43 -51.93
C THR A 29 20.96 10.76 -50.59
N GLU A 30 20.91 11.52 -49.49
CA GLU A 30 21.24 11.11 -48.14
C GLU A 30 20.09 11.47 -47.18
N GLN A 31 19.99 10.71 -46.09
CA GLN A 31 19.07 10.94 -44.99
C GLN A 31 19.84 11.23 -43.70
N VAL A 32 19.22 12.01 -42.81
CA VAL A 32 19.73 12.30 -41.48
C VAL A 32 19.46 11.10 -40.57
N CYS A 33 20.49 10.60 -39.91
CA CYS A 33 20.40 9.55 -38.91
C CYS A 33 20.78 10.09 -37.54
N GLY A 34 19.85 10.03 -36.59
CA GLY A 34 20.12 10.26 -35.18
C GLY A 34 20.79 9.05 -34.54
N ILE A 35 21.98 9.24 -33.98
CA ILE A 35 22.75 8.20 -33.31
C ILE A 35 22.88 8.56 -31.83
N THR A 36 22.23 7.76 -31.00
CA THR A 36 22.39 7.79 -29.54
C THR A 36 23.44 6.76 -29.14
N ASP A 37 24.54 7.22 -28.55
CA ASP A 37 25.41 6.36 -27.76
C ASP A 37 24.77 6.14 -26.40
N TYR A 38 24.92 4.95 -25.84
CA TYR A 38 24.52 4.66 -24.48
C TYR A 38 25.77 4.50 -23.60
N LEU A 39 25.63 4.84 -22.32
CA LEU A 39 26.63 4.51 -21.32
C LEU A 39 26.66 3.00 -21.07
N THR A 40 27.69 2.49 -20.39
CA THR A 40 27.83 1.04 -20.11
C THR A 40 26.73 0.48 -19.21
N ASN A 41 25.99 1.36 -18.52
CA ASN A 41 24.83 1.03 -17.71
C ASN A 41 23.50 1.26 -18.46
N GLY A 42 23.50 1.43 -19.79
CA GLY A 42 22.25 1.60 -20.54
C GLY A 42 21.64 3.00 -20.54
N PHE A 43 22.16 3.96 -19.77
CA PHE A 43 21.63 5.32 -19.79
C PHE A 43 21.96 6.03 -21.11
N PRO A 44 21.05 6.84 -21.70
CA PRO A 44 21.36 7.64 -22.88
C PRO A 44 22.58 8.55 -22.64
N GLY A 45 23.56 8.45 -23.54
CA GLY A 45 24.81 9.20 -23.52
C GLY A 45 24.82 10.31 -24.57
N ALA A 46 25.89 10.36 -25.37
CA ALA A 46 26.03 11.37 -26.42
C ALA A 46 25.06 11.10 -27.58
N PHE A 47 24.41 12.14 -28.06
CA PHE A 47 23.63 12.13 -29.29
C PHE A 47 24.39 12.85 -30.40
N ARG A 48 24.36 12.30 -31.62
CA ARG A 48 24.90 12.96 -32.81
C ARG A 48 24.07 12.60 -34.03
N GLU A 49 24.06 13.50 -35.00
CA GLU A 49 23.44 13.25 -36.31
C GLU A 49 24.53 12.94 -37.33
N ILE A 50 24.25 12.06 -38.29
CA ILE A 50 25.11 11.81 -39.45
C ILE A 50 24.27 11.72 -40.72
N CYS A 51 24.91 11.93 -41.88
CA CYS A 51 24.29 11.65 -43.17
C CYS A 51 24.65 10.24 -43.63
N VAL A 52 23.65 9.46 -44.04
CA VAL A 52 23.82 8.16 -44.70
C VAL A 52 23.05 8.16 -46.02
N PRO A 53 23.37 7.30 -47.00
CA PRO A 53 22.58 7.20 -48.24
C PRO A 53 21.10 6.90 -47.96
N ASN A 54 20.17 7.40 -48.78
CA ASN A 54 18.72 7.16 -48.64
C ASN A 54 18.33 5.67 -48.63
N THR A 55 19.19 4.79 -49.17
CA THR A 55 19.00 3.33 -49.18
C THR A 55 19.76 2.61 -48.08
N GLY A 56 20.51 3.34 -47.23
CA GLY A 56 21.33 2.80 -46.16
C GLY A 56 20.61 2.83 -44.82
N THR A 57 20.88 1.85 -43.97
CA THR A 57 20.34 1.80 -42.61
C THR A 57 21.16 2.70 -41.68
N CYS A 58 20.49 3.45 -40.80
CA CYS A 58 21.18 4.23 -39.77
C CYS A 58 21.98 3.32 -38.83
N PRO A 59 23.30 3.54 -38.65
CA PRO A 59 24.10 2.73 -37.75
C PRO A 59 23.79 3.10 -36.30
N CYS A 60 23.90 2.12 -35.40
CA CYS A 60 23.73 2.37 -33.97
C CYS A 60 24.98 2.90 -33.29
N GLY A 61 24.74 3.65 -32.20
CA GLY A 61 25.78 4.24 -31.38
C GLY A 61 26.56 3.20 -30.57
N ARG A 62 27.51 3.69 -29.78
CA ARG A 62 28.24 2.85 -28.82
C ARG A 62 27.28 2.29 -27.78
N ASN A 63 27.48 1.04 -27.39
CA ASN A 63 26.62 0.30 -26.43
C ASN A 63 25.14 0.23 -26.85
N ALA A 64 24.87 0.33 -28.15
CA ALA A 64 23.57 0.07 -28.74
C ALA A 64 23.65 -1.13 -29.70
N GLN A 65 22.51 -1.79 -29.88
CA GLN A 65 22.26 -2.76 -30.95
C GLN A 65 21.16 -2.24 -31.88
N GLN A 66 21.22 -2.70 -33.12
CA GLN A 66 20.18 -2.42 -34.10
C GLN A 66 19.06 -3.44 -33.97
N CYS A 67 17.85 -2.92 -33.86
CA CYS A 67 16.63 -3.69 -33.83
C CYS A 67 15.78 -3.34 -35.04
N SER A 68 14.94 -4.29 -35.46
CA SER A 68 14.00 -4.10 -36.55
C SER A 68 12.65 -4.70 -36.19
N ASP A 69 11.57 -4.07 -36.66
CA ASP A 69 10.23 -4.64 -36.58
C ASP A 69 9.88 -5.41 -37.87
N PRO A 70 8.72 -6.08 -37.93
CA PRO A 70 8.28 -6.77 -39.13
C PRO A 70 7.94 -5.85 -40.31
N PHE A 71 7.79 -4.54 -40.09
CA PHE A 71 7.54 -3.55 -41.14
C PHE A 71 8.84 -3.06 -41.79
N GLY A 72 9.99 -3.45 -41.24
CA GLY A 72 11.31 -3.10 -41.73
C GLY A 72 11.85 -1.80 -41.14
N ASP A 73 11.13 -1.20 -40.19
CA ASP A 73 11.63 -0.03 -39.47
C ASP A 73 12.76 -0.47 -38.53
N THR A 74 13.85 0.28 -38.52
CA THR A 74 15.03 -0.01 -37.70
C THR A 74 15.27 1.08 -36.67
N TRP A 75 15.59 0.69 -35.43
CA TRP A 75 15.97 1.62 -34.37
C TRP A 75 17.15 1.07 -33.56
N CYS A 76 17.68 1.91 -32.68
CA CYS A 76 18.81 1.56 -31.83
C CYS A 76 18.38 1.42 -30.38
N TYR A 77 18.65 0.25 -29.81
CA TYR A 77 18.29 -0.11 -28.46
C TYR A 77 19.56 -0.30 -27.61
N PRO A 78 19.58 0.08 -26.32
CA PRO A 78 20.77 -0.13 -25.50
C PRO A 78 21.10 -1.62 -25.36
N LEU A 79 22.37 -1.94 -25.10
CA LEU A 79 22.80 -3.32 -24.78
C LEU A 79 22.50 -3.72 -23.33
N VAL A 80 22.24 -2.75 -22.45
CA VAL A 80 22.01 -2.94 -21.01
C VAL A 80 20.82 -2.10 -20.58
N ASP A 81 19.96 -2.60 -19.68
CA ASP A 81 18.88 -1.82 -19.09
C ASP A 81 19.41 -0.96 -17.94
N TYR A 82 18.97 0.30 -17.88
CA TYR A 82 19.48 1.27 -16.90
C TYR A 82 19.01 1.03 -15.46
N PHE A 83 17.83 0.44 -15.28
CA PHE A 83 17.23 0.25 -13.97
C PHE A 83 17.77 -0.98 -13.26
N ASP A 84 17.97 -2.08 -13.97
CA ASP A 84 18.41 -3.35 -13.37
C ASP A 84 19.78 -3.84 -13.83
N ASN A 85 20.43 -3.12 -14.76
CA ASN A 85 21.75 -3.45 -15.31
C ASN A 85 21.79 -4.84 -15.99
N SER A 86 20.63 -5.34 -16.45
CA SER A 86 20.49 -6.59 -17.22
C SER A 86 20.81 -6.39 -18.70
N THR A 87 21.16 -7.47 -19.42
CA THR A 87 21.39 -7.41 -20.88
C THR A 87 20.08 -7.24 -21.62
N MET A 88 20.00 -6.19 -22.45
CA MET A 88 18.83 -5.91 -23.28
C MET A 88 18.90 -6.62 -24.62
N ARG A 89 17.75 -7.09 -25.10
CA ARG A 89 17.57 -7.71 -26.43
C ARG A 89 16.57 -6.89 -27.23
N CYS A 90 16.61 -7.03 -28.55
CA CYS A 90 15.57 -6.44 -29.38
C CYS A 90 14.21 -7.06 -29.04
N PRO A 91 13.12 -6.27 -28.99
CA PRO A 91 11.77 -6.80 -28.80
C PRO A 91 11.46 -7.89 -29.82
N VAL A 92 10.76 -8.94 -29.37
CA VAL A 92 10.37 -10.04 -30.25
C VAL A 92 9.01 -9.73 -30.86
N TYR A 93 8.95 -9.71 -32.19
CA TYR A 93 7.71 -9.51 -32.93
C TYR A 93 7.26 -10.83 -33.56
N CYS A 94 6.13 -11.34 -33.10
CA CYS A 94 5.53 -12.56 -33.61
C CYS A 94 4.58 -12.26 -34.76
N THR A 95 4.47 -13.20 -35.70
CA THR A 95 3.55 -13.09 -36.84
C THR A 95 2.11 -13.32 -36.40
N ALA A 96 1.14 -13.10 -37.29
CA ALA A 96 -0.29 -13.30 -36.98
C ALA A 96 -0.66 -14.77 -36.68
N ASP A 97 0.19 -15.73 -37.05
CA ASP A 97 0.01 -17.16 -36.79
C ASP A 97 0.81 -17.64 -35.56
N GLU A 98 1.35 -16.71 -34.78
CA GLU A 98 2.18 -16.95 -33.61
C GLU A 98 1.71 -16.13 -32.39
N ASP A 99 1.92 -16.67 -31.20
CA ASP A 99 1.73 -15.97 -29.93
C ASP A 99 3.11 -15.64 -29.31
N THR A 100 3.18 -14.48 -28.64
CA THR A 100 4.37 -14.10 -27.87
C THR A 100 4.38 -14.82 -26.53
N CYS A 101 5.47 -15.51 -26.25
CA CYS A 101 5.73 -16.19 -24.99
C CYS A 101 6.80 -15.49 -24.17
N TYR A 102 6.55 -15.37 -22.87
CA TYR A 102 7.45 -14.78 -21.89
C TYR A 102 8.00 -15.84 -20.95
N SER A 103 9.32 -16.03 -20.97
CA SER A 103 10.05 -17.00 -20.16
C SER A 103 10.96 -16.29 -19.15
N PRO A 104 10.46 -15.95 -17.94
CA PRO A 104 11.27 -15.37 -16.89
C PRO A 104 12.33 -16.35 -16.38
N SER A 105 13.50 -15.83 -16.03
CA SER A 105 14.59 -16.52 -15.35
C SER A 105 14.71 -16.01 -13.92
N TYR A 106 15.11 -16.88 -13.00
CA TYR A 106 15.22 -16.59 -11.57
C TYR A 106 16.59 -17.01 -11.01
N ASP A 107 17.02 -16.35 -9.94
CA ASP A 107 18.19 -16.77 -9.17
C ASP A 107 17.86 -17.99 -8.27
N ALA A 108 18.86 -18.48 -7.52
CA ALA A 108 18.67 -19.62 -6.62
C ALA A 108 17.73 -19.34 -5.43
N ASN A 109 17.40 -18.08 -5.15
CA ASN A 109 16.47 -17.67 -4.10
C ASN A 109 15.07 -17.37 -4.65
N GLY A 110 14.85 -17.52 -5.96
CA GLY A 110 13.59 -17.24 -6.62
C GLY A 110 13.39 -15.76 -7.00
N ASN A 111 14.42 -14.91 -6.92
CA ASN A 111 14.33 -13.53 -7.38
C ASN A 111 14.40 -13.49 -8.91
N TRP A 112 13.62 -12.60 -9.53
CA TRP A 112 13.63 -12.40 -10.97
C TRP A 112 14.98 -11.86 -11.46
N LEU A 113 15.48 -12.41 -12.58
CA LEU A 113 16.74 -12.01 -13.22
C LEU A 113 16.53 -11.34 -14.56
N SER A 114 15.69 -11.92 -15.42
CA SER A 114 15.42 -11.45 -16.77
C SER A 114 14.19 -12.17 -17.32
N THR A 115 13.66 -11.68 -18.45
CA THR A 115 12.61 -12.37 -19.20
C THR A 115 13.07 -12.55 -20.64
N GLU A 116 13.00 -13.78 -21.15
CA GLU A 116 13.22 -14.06 -22.57
C GLU A 116 11.88 -14.10 -23.29
N GLU A 117 11.78 -13.34 -24.39
CA GLU A 117 10.62 -13.38 -25.27
C GLU A 117 10.89 -14.35 -26.42
N SER A 118 9.86 -15.08 -26.84
CA SER A 118 9.92 -16.00 -27.98
C SER A 118 8.58 -16.06 -28.68
N CYS A 119 8.57 -16.48 -29.95
CA CYS A 119 7.32 -16.75 -30.68
C CYS A 119 7.05 -18.25 -30.69
N VAL A 120 5.81 -18.61 -30.45
CA VAL A 120 5.30 -19.99 -30.60
C VAL A 120 4.10 -20.00 -31.53
N PRO A 121 3.75 -21.11 -32.20
CA PRO A 121 2.55 -21.16 -33.03
C PRO A 121 1.30 -20.81 -32.22
N ALA A 122 0.37 -20.04 -32.81
CA ALA A 122 -0.82 -19.57 -32.13
C ALA A 122 -1.62 -20.71 -31.48
N GLY A 123 -2.03 -20.52 -30.22
CA GLY A 123 -2.72 -21.53 -29.40
C GLY A 123 -1.81 -22.60 -28.78
N THR A 124 -0.49 -22.52 -28.96
CA THR A 124 0.47 -23.40 -28.29
C THR A 124 0.83 -22.81 -26.92
N ALA A 125 0.78 -23.62 -25.87
CA ALA A 125 1.19 -23.19 -24.54
C ALA A 125 2.68 -22.83 -24.49
N CYS A 126 3.01 -21.71 -23.83
CA CYS A 126 4.38 -21.27 -23.64
C CYS A 126 5.18 -22.24 -22.77
N THR A 127 6.36 -22.66 -23.23
CA THR A 127 7.28 -23.44 -22.40
C THR A 127 8.21 -22.52 -21.63
N CYS A 128 8.31 -22.72 -20.31
CA CYS A 128 9.24 -21.94 -19.48
C CYS A 128 10.67 -22.39 -19.73
N THR A 129 11.37 -21.65 -20.59
CA THR A 129 12.77 -21.91 -20.96
C THR A 129 13.77 -21.15 -20.09
N GLY A 130 13.28 -20.22 -19.26
CA GLY A 130 14.13 -19.40 -18.40
C GLY A 130 14.86 -20.20 -17.33
N GLN A 131 16.05 -19.74 -16.94
CA GLN A 131 16.85 -20.38 -15.91
C GLN A 131 16.10 -20.41 -14.57
N ASN A 132 16.16 -21.55 -13.87
CA ASN A 132 15.44 -21.76 -12.61
C ASN A 132 13.95 -21.41 -12.67
N SER A 133 13.32 -21.57 -13.83
CA SER A 133 11.87 -21.47 -13.97
C SER A 133 11.25 -22.85 -14.14
N PHE A 134 9.97 -22.98 -13.80
CA PHE A 134 9.17 -24.15 -14.13
C PHE A 134 7.80 -23.72 -14.64
N THR A 135 7.21 -24.57 -15.48
CA THR A 135 5.90 -24.33 -16.08
C THR A 135 4.79 -24.67 -15.11
N CYS A 136 3.92 -23.69 -14.89
CA CYS A 136 2.68 -23.86 -14.18
C CYS A 136 1.48 -23.75 -15.12
N THR A 137 0.57 -24.73 -15.10
CA THR A 137 -0.66 -24.70 -15.90
C THR A 137 -1.86 -24.59 -14.98
N ARG A 138 -2.71 -23.59 -15.20
CA ARG A 138 -3.96 -23.39 -14.47
C ARG A 138 -5.13 -23.24 -15.43
N ASN A 139 -6.32 -23.70 -15.04
CA ASN A 139 -7.54 -23.42 -15.79
C ASN A 139 -8.40 -22.42 -15.02
N ASP A 140 -8.44 -21.18 -15.50
CA ASP A 140 -9.27 -20.13 -14.92
C ASP A 140 -10.40 -19.81 -15.89
N PHE A 141 -11.64 -19.81 -15.39
CA PHE A 141 -12.84 -19.48 -16.17
C PHE A 141 -13.02 -20.33 -17.45
N GLY A 142 -12.48 -21.56 -17.47
CA GLY A 142 -12.55 -22.46 -18.62
C GLY A 142 -11.44 -22.25 -19.66
N GLU A 143 -10.51 -21.34 -19.42
CA GLU A 143 -9.34 -21.11 -20.25
C GLU A 143 -8.08 -21.64 -19.55
N THR A 144 -7.24 -22.36 -20.28
CA THR A 144 -5.96 -22.86 -19.79
C THR A 144 -4.89 -21.79 -19.96
N TRP A 145 -4.34 -21.32 -18.85
CA TRP A 145 -3.23 -20.38 -18.80
C TRP A 145 -1.96 -21.09 -18.36
N THR A 146 -0.85 -20.71 -18.99
CA THR A 146 0.48 -21.17 -18.61
C THR A 146 1.31 -20.01 -18.10
N GLU A 147 1.89 -20.19 -16.93
CA GLU A 147 2.68 -19.20 -16.21
C GLU A 147 4.02 -19.82 -15.83
N CYS A 148 5.08 -19.03 -15.83
CA CYS A 148 6.41 -19.45 -15.44
C CYS A 148 6.76 -18.93 -14.06
N LEU A 149 7.09 -19.84 -13.15
CA LEU A 149 7.40 -19.55 -11.75
C LEU A 149 8.83 -19.98 -11.40
N PRO A 150 9.46 -19.40 -10.36
CA PRO A 150 10.77 -19.85 -9.89
C PRO A 150 10.73 -21.29 -9.41
N ILE A 151 11.77 -22.09 -9.66
CA ILE A 151 11.90 -23.46 -9.11
C ILE A 151 11.77 -23.42 -7.58
N GLY A 152 10.90 -24.27 -7.03
CA GLY A 152 10.54 -24.25 -5.61
C GLY A 152 9.28 -23.43 -5.31
N GLY A 153 8.81 -22.63 -6.27
CA GLY A 153 7.49 -22.00 -6.26
C GLY A 153 6.36 -23.03 -6.32
N PHE A 154 5.14 -22.53 -6.18
CA PHE A 154 3.93 -23.35 -6.14
C PHE A 154 3.01 -23.02 -7.29
N CYS A 155 2.47 -24.06 -7.94
CA CYS A 155 1.34 -23.88 -8.83
C CYS A 155 0.06 -23.66 -8.05
N PRO A 156 -0.61 -22.50 -8.17
CA PRO A 156 -1.97 -22.35 -7.64
C PRO A 156 -2.84 -23.46 -8.22
N ALA A 157 -3.56 -24.17 -7.36
CA ALA A 157 -4.40 -25.25 -7.83
C ALA A 157 -5.62 -24.72 -8.57
N THR A 158 -5.96 -25.42 -9.64
CA THR A 158 -7.25 -25.29 -10.31
C THR A 158 -8.27 -26.14 -9.57
N CYS A 159 -9.16 -25.50 -8.83
CA CYS A 159 -10.20 -26.18 -8.06
C CYS A 159 -11.50 -26.28 -8.87
N ALA A 160 -12.34 -27.26 -8.52
CA ALA A 160 -13.66 -27.37 -9.13
C ALA A 160 -14.52 -26.11 -8.83
N ALA A 161 -15.56 -25.85 -9.63
CA ALA A 161 -16.41 -24.66 -9.48
C ALA A 161 -17.09 -24.52 -8.10
N ASN A 162 -17.19 -25.61 -7.33
CA ASN A 162 -17.74 -25.67 -5.98
C ASN A 162 -16.66 -25.86 -4.89
N GLU A 163 -15.39 -25.66 -5.24
CA GLU A 163 -14.24 -25.73 -4.35
C GLU A 163 -13.51 -24.39 -4.34
N VAL A 164 -12.69 -24.17 -3.32
CA VAL A 164 -11.82 -23.00 -3.19
C VAL A 164 -10.37 -23.45 -3.21
N SER A 165 -9.50 -22.63 -3.80
CA SER A 165 -8.05 -22.79 -3.70
C SER A 165 -7.60 -22.44 -2.29
N CYS A 166 -6.85 -23.34 -1.68
CA CYS A 166 -6.34 -23.18 -0.34
C CYS A 166 -5.12 -22.25 -0.36
N PRO A 167 -5.04 -21.25 0.54
CA PRO A 167 -3.90 -20.35 0.61
C PRO A 167 -2.64 -21.10 1.06
N SER A 168 -1.49 -20.43 0.97
CA SER A 168 -0.29 -20.84 1.70
C SER A 168 -0.61 -20.99 3.20
N VAL A 169 0.15 -21.85 3.86
CA VAL A 169 -0.03 -22.16 5.27
C VAL A 169 1.17 -21.68 6.08
N ASP A 170 0.91 -21.11 7.24
CA ASP A 170 1.97 -20.69 8.16
C ASP A 170 2.49 -21.87 8.98
N ASP A 171 3.79 -22.09 8.94
CA ASP A 171 4.48 -23.08 9.77
C ASP A 171 5.11 -22.41 10.99
N TYR A 172 5.02 -23.06 12.15
CA TYR A 172 5.61 -22.61 13.41
C TYR A 172 6.50 -23.69 14.03
N LYS A 173 7.44 -23.26 14.86
CA LYS A 173 8.14 -24.14 15.80
C LYS A 173 7.23 -24.47 17.00
N PRO A 174 7.54 -25.53 17.78
CA PRO A 174 6.80 -25.85 19.00
C PRO A 174 6.81 -24.76 20.08
N ASP A 175 7.70 -23.75 19.97
CA ASP A 175 7.78 -22.60 20.87
C ASP A 175 7.00 -21.36 20.38
N GLY A 176 6.31 -21.45 19.24
CA GLY A 176 5.57 -20.35 18.62
C GLY A 176 6.37 -19.51 17.62
N THR A 177 7.67 -19.77 17.43
CA THR A 177 8.46 -19.04 16.44
C THR A 177 7.97 -19.33 15.01
N TYR A 178 7.62 -18.29 14.26
CA TYR A 178 7.25 -18.40 12.85
C TYR A 178 8.42 -18.91 12.00
N LEU A 179 8.17 -19.92 11.16
CA LEU A 179 9.16 -20.54 10.26
C LEU A 179 9.06 -20.01 8.82
N GLY A 180 7.90 -19.49 8.43
CA GLY A 180 7.62 -19.09 7.06
C GLY A 180 6.32 -19.68 6.54
N GLU A 181 5.99 -19.32 5.31
CA GLU A 181 4.86 -19.89 4.58
C GLU A 181 5.30 -21.19 3.88
N ALA A 182 4.42 -22.19 3.90
CA ALA A 182 4.58 -23.44 3.19
C ALA A 182 3.40 -23.66 2.24
N GLN A 183 3.60 -24.58 1.29
CA GLN A 183 2.53 -25.01 0.40
C GLN A 183 1.47 -25.77 1.21
N PRO A 184 0.17 -25.53 0.94
CA PRO A 184 -0.87 -26.28 1.64
C PRO A 184 -0.80 -27.75 1.25
N SER A 185 -0.98 -28.65 2.22
CA SER A 185 -1.02 -30.10 1.96
C SER A 185 -2.25 -30.54 1.16
N VAL A 186 -3.27 -29.67 1.09
CA VAL A 186 -4.47 -29.81 0.27
C VAL A 186 -4.66 -28.51 -0.50
N GLN A 187 -4.62 -28.57 -1.82
CA GLN A 187 -4.64 -27.36 -2.64
C GLN A 187 -6.06 -26.86 -2.95
N CYS A 188 -7.06 -27.74 -2.88
CA CYS A 188 -8.47 -27.43 -3.12
C CYS A 188 -9.33 -28.01 -2.00
N ALA A 189 -10.29 -27.24 -1.50
CA ALA A 189 -11.23 -27.70 -0.48
C ALA A 189 -12.65 -27.18 -0.75
N ALA A 190 -13.67 -27.80 -0.15
CA ALA A 190 -15.06 -27.37 -0.34
C ALA A 190 -15.33 -25.91 0.07
N ASN A 191 -14.56 -25.37 1.01
CA ASN A 191 -14.62 -23.98 1.44
C ASN A 191 -13.31 -23.57 2.16
N LEU A 192 -13.18 -22.28 2.44
CA LEU A 192 -12.03 -21.70 3.14
C LEU A 192 -11.95 -22.08 4.63
N GLU A 193 -12.85 -22.90 5.17
CA GLU A 193 -12.68 -23.45 6.52
C GLU A 193 -12.09 -24.87 6.46
N SER A 194 -12.19 -25.54 5.31
CA SER A 194 -11.81 -26.95 5.14
C SER A 194 -10.35 -27.17 4.75
N CYS A 195 -9.66 -26.18 4.19
CA CYS A 195 -8.21 -26.26 4.02
C CYS A 195 -7.44 -26.39 5.36
N PRO A 196 -6.33 -27.14 5.36
CA PRO A 196 -5.49 -27.34 6.53
C PRO A 196 -4.67 -26.09 6.87
N CYS A 197 -4.21 -26.02 8.11
CA CYS A 197 -3.13 -25.12 8.51
C CYS A 197 -1.77 -25.84 8.49
N GLY A 198 -0.70 -25.06 8.62
CA GLY A 198 0.67 -25.55 8.61
C GLY A 198 1.04 -26.29 9.90
N LYS A 199 2.31 -26.64 10.00
CA LYS A 199 2.88 -27.35 11.15
C LYS A 199 2.82 -26.47 12.40
N GLU A 200 2.40 -27.07 13.51
CA GLU A 200 2.18 -26.36 14.79
C GLU A 200 1.19 -25.18 14.70
N ALA A 201 0.34 -25.14 13.66
CA ALA A 201 -0.71 -24.14 13.51
C ALA A 201 -2.11 -24.75 13.74
N LYS A 202 -3.09 -23.89 14.04
CA LYS A 202 -4.51 -24.25 14.09
C LYS A 202 -5.36 -23.26 13.32
N SER A 203 -6.54 -23.70 12.89
CA SER A 203 -7.49 -22.82 12.20
C SER A 203 -8.40 -22.07 13.17
N CYS A 204 -8.67 -20.81 12.86
CA CYS A 204 -9.61 -19.95 13.57
C CYS A 204 -10.83 -19.63 12.69
N THR A 205 -11.94 -20.32 12.95
CA THR A 205 -13.19 -20.14 12.22
C THR A 205 -13.74 -18.70 12.37
N GLY A 206 -14.16 -18.11 11.25
CA GLY A 206 -14.75 -16.76 11.21
C GLY A 206 -13.75 -15.59 11.30
N SER A 207 -12.47 -15.86 11.54
CA SER A 207 -11.42 -14.83 11.60
C SER A 207 -10.85 -14.57 10.20
N TRP A 208 -10.41 -13.33 9.96
CA TRP A 208 -9.66 -12.98 8.76
C TRP A 208 -8.25 -13.61 8.76
N ILE A 209 -7.67 -13.80 9.96
CA ILE A 209 -6.49 -14.65 10.15
C ILE A 209 -6.99 -16.08 10.29
N ARG A 210 -6.70 -16.89 9.29
CA ARG A 210 -7.20 -18.26 9.22
C ARG A 210 -6.38 -19.23 10.06
N CYS A 211 -5.05 -19.13 10.01
CA CYS A 211 -4.12 -20.04 10.68
C CYS A 211 -3.25 -19.24 11.64
N ILE A 212 -3.18 -19.68 12.89
CA ILE A 212 -2.32 -19.09 13.94
C ILE A 212 -1.54 -20.20 14.62
N PHE A 213 -0.59 -19.84 15.48
CA PHE A 213 0.09 -20.83 16.32
C PHE A 213 -0.90 -21.62 17.18
N LYS A 214 -0.74 -22.94 17.25
CA LYS A 214 -1.71 -23.85 17.89
C LYS A 214 -2.05 -23.51 19.35
N ASP A 215 -1.10 -22.91 20.09
CA ASP A 215 -1.27 -22.59 21.50
C ASP A 215 -1.72 -21.13 21.74
N GLU A 216 -1.84 -20.30 20.69
CA GLU A 216 -2.41 -18.95 20.76
C GLU A 216 -3.93 -18.98 20.71
N ASP A 217 -4.61 -18.06 21.37
CA ASP A 217 -6.08 -17.97 21.28
C ASP A 217 -6.52 -17.38 19.94
N CYS A 218 -7.58 -17.95 19.37
CA CYS A 218 -8.14 -17.43 18.13
C CYS A 218 -8.70 -16.02 18.32
N PRO A 219 -8.51 -15.10 17.35
CA PRO A 219 -9.13 -13.79 17.38
C PRO A 219 -10.64 -13.91 17.57
N VAL A 220 -11.21 -13.05 18.42
CA VAL A 220 -12.64 -13.11 18.71
C VAL A 220 -13.42 -12.50 17.56
N VAL A 221 -14.39 -13.25 17.04
CA VAL A 221 -15.24 -12.86 15.92
C VAL A 221 -16.66 -12.67 16.44
N CYS A 222 -17.16 -11.44 16.35
CA CYS A 222 -18.49 -11.10 16.84
C CYS A 222 -19.53 -11.19 15.74
N SER A 223 -20.73 -11.66 16.09
CA SER A 223 -21.86 -11.65 15.15
C SER A 223 -22.29 -10.21 14.82
N ALA A 224 -23.11 -10.03 13.79
CA ALA A 224 -23.56 -8.71 13.34
C ALA A 224 -24.30 -7.87 14.40
N ASN A 225 -24.86 -8.51 15.43
CA ASN A 225 -25.56 -7.83 16.53
C ASN A 225 -24.67 -7.61 17.77
N GLN A 226 -23.37 -7.91 17.65
CA GLN A 226 -22.40 -7.80 18.73
C GLN A 226 -21.28 -6.84 18.34
N LYS A 227 -20.70 -6.18 19.35
CA LYS A 227 -19.47 -5.41 19.22
C LYS A 227 -18.33 -6.12 19.95
N LYS A 228 -17.11 -5.91 19.46
CA LYS A 228 -15.88 -6.39 20.09
C LYS A 228 -15.46 -5.43 21.20
N CYS A 229 -15.16 -5.98 22.37
CA CYS A 229 -14.63 -5.25 23.52
C CYS A 229 -13.24 -5.74 23.86
N TYR A 230 -12.35 -4.81 24.18
CA TYR A 230 -10.97 -5.08 24.61
C TYR A 230 -10.89 -4.95 26.13
N LEU A 231 -10.46 -6.01 26.79
CA LEU A 231 -10.36 -6.09 28.25
C LEU A 231 -8.91 -6.25 28.65
N THR A 232 -8.42 -5.32 29.47
CA THR A 232 -7.09 -5.43 30.08
C THR A 232 -7.23 -5.79 31.54
N ASP A 233 -6.64 -6.91 31.93
CA ASP A 233 -6.59 -7.37 33.31
C ASP A 233 -5.30 -6.92 33.99
N TYR A 234 -5.43 -6.51 35.25
CA TYR A 234 -4.29 -6.13 36.10
C TYR A 234 -4.28 -6.91 37.41
N THR A 235 -3.12 -6.98 38.06
CA THR A 235 -2.99 -7.46 39.44
C THR A 235 -3.53 -6.40 40.41
N ALA A 236 -3.66 -6.75 41.70
CA ALA A 236 -4.04 -5.79 42.73
C ALA A 236 -2.98 -4.68 42.94
N ASN A 237 -1.75 -4.91 42.48
CA ASN A 237 -0.66 -3.92 42.48
C ASN A 237 -0.57 -3.14 41.15
N GLU A 238 -1.60 -3.23 40.30
CA GLU A 238 -1.69 -2.54 39.02
C GLU A 238 -0.66 -2.99 37.96
N GLU A 239 -0.13 -4.20 38.08
CA GLU A 239 0.73 -4.82 37.06
C GLU A 239 -0.12 -5.49 35.99
N PHE A 240 0.28 -5.38 34.73
CA PHE A 240 -0.43 -6.00 33.60
C PHE A 240 -0.44 -7.54 33.72
N ILE A 241 -1.61 -8.15 33.53
CA ILE A 241 -1.77 -9.62 33.49
C ILE A 241 -1.92 -10.09 32.04
N SER A 242 -2.93 -9.55 31.35
CA SER A 242 -3.31 -10.02 30.01
C SER A 242 -4.28 -9.04 29.35
N ASP A 243 -4.31 -9.04 28.03
CA ASP A 243 -5.41 -8.52 27.24
C ASP A 243 -6.26 -9.67 26.71
N ARG A 244 -7.58 -9.49 26.66
CA ARG A 244 -8.48 -10.40 25.95
C ARG A 244 -9.56 -9.63 25.21
N GLU A 245 -10.06 -10.23 24.15
CA GLU A 245 -11.22 -9.74 23.41
C GLU A 245 -12.48 -10.49 23.86
N VAL A 246 -13.62 -9.81 23.92
CA VAL A 246 -14.93 -10.45 24.12
C VAL A 246 -15.99 -9.84 23.20
N CYS A 247 -17.01 -10.61 22.86
CA CYS A 247 -18.19 -10.10 22.18
C CYS A 247 -19.29 -9.77 23.17
N VAL A 248 -19.90 -8.61 23.03
CA VAL A 248 -21.10 -8.19 23.77
C VAL A 248 -22.14 -7.68 22.79
N ASP A 249 -23.41 -7.66 23.17
CA ASP A 249 -24.46 -7.02 22.35
C ASP A 249 -24.07 -5.57 21.99
N VAL A 250 -24.42 -5.13 20.78
CA VAL A 250 -24.04 -3.81 20.25
C VAL A 250 -24.46 -2.65 21.18
N ASN A 251 -25.58 -2.82 21.89
CA ASN A 251 -26.13 -1.84 22.83
C ASN A 251 -25.70 -2.07 24.29
N ALA A 252 -24.99 -3.16 24.59
CA ALA A 252 -24.46 -3.42 25.92
C ALA A 252 -23.13 -2.68 26.11
N ASN A 253 -22.84 -2.24 27.33
CA ASN A 253 -21.56 -1.62 27.64
C ASN A 253 -20.48 -2.70 27.79
N CYS A 254 -19.27 -2.45 27.28
CA CYS A 254 -18.15 -3.39 27.39
C CYS A 254 -17.79 -3.64 28.86
N PRO A 255 -17.72 -4.89 29.34
CA PRO A 255 -17.28 -5.16 30.71
C PRO A 255 -15.87 -4.60 30.92
N CYS A 256 -15.46 -4.44 32.17
CA CYS A 256 -14.08 -4.08 32.47
C CYS A 256 -13.24 -5.31 32.77
N GLY A 257 -11.94 -5.22 32.47
CA GLY A 257 -10.99 -6.24 32.87
C GLY A 257 -10.80 -6.29 34.39
N LYS A 258 -10.19 -7.36 34.88
CA LYS A 258 -9.93 -7.60 36.30
C LYS A 258 -9.11 -6.46 36.89
N ASN A 259 -9.53 -5.97 38.06
CA ASN A 259 -8.92 -4.83 38.77
C ASN A 259 -8.90 -3.51 37.98
N THR A 260 -9.83 -3.35 37.02
CA THR A 260 -10.12 -2.05 36.39
C THR A 260 -11.56 -1.64 36.69
N GLN A 261 -11.85 -0.36 36.57
CA GLN A 261 -13.17 0.20 36.76
C GLN A 261 -13.56 1.07 35.57
N ARG A 262 -14.85 1.05 35.22
CA ARG A 262 -15.37 1.87 34.14
C ARG A 262 -15.43 3.32 34.61
N CYS A 263 -15.02 4.23 33.75
CA CYS A 263 -15.27 5.65 33.93
C CYS A 263 -16.75 5.97 33.75
N PRO A 264 -17.40 6.66 34.70
CA PRO A 264 -18.73 7.21 34.52
C PRO A 264 -18.93 7.95 33.19
N GLY A 265 -19.99 7.59 32.46
CA GLY A 265 -20.32 8.20 31.17
C GLY A 265 -19.39 7.83 30.01
N SER A 266 -18.46 6.89 30.19
CA SER A 266 -17.51 6.44 29.17
C SER A 266 -17.41 4.92 29.13
N GLU A 267 -17.05 4.36 27.97
CA GLU A 267 -16.73 2.94 27.83
C GLU A 267 -15.29 2.61 28.29
N ALA A 268 -14.48 3.63 28.65
CA ALA A 268 -13.11 3.43 29.08
C ALA A 268 -13.05 2.73 30.45
N CYS A 269 -12.30 1.63 30.50
CA CYS A 269 -11.95 0.95 31.75
C CYS A 269 -10.52 1.32 32.14
N LEU A 270 -10.34 1.84 33.36
CA LEU A 270 -9.06 2.31 33.86
C LEU A 270 -8.72 1.63 35.18
N LEU A 271 -7.43 1.60 35.51
CA LEU A 271 -6.95 1.27 36.84
C LEU A 271 -7.58 2.22 37.88
N PRO A 272 -7.94 1.77 39.09
CA PRO A 272 -8.51 2.63 40.13
C PRO A 272 -7.67 3.88 40.42
N SER A 273 -6.33 3.77 40.47
CA SER A 273 -5.44 4.92 40.69
C SER A 273 -5.53 5.98 39.60
N LYS A 274 -5.68 5.55 38.34
CA LYS A 274 -5.79 6.43 37.16
C LYS A 274 -7.21 6.94 36.96
N ALA A 275 -8.21 6.14 37.30
CA ALA A 275 -9.61 6.50 37.18
C ALA A 275 -9.93 7.72 38.05
N ALA A 276 -9.35 7.82 39.25
CA ALA A 276 -9.52 9.02 40.10
C ALA A 276 -8.95 10.30 39.46
N LEU A 277 -7.93 10.18 38.60
CA LEU A 277 -7.32 11.32 37.90
C LEU A 277 -8.07 11.68 36.62
N VAL A 278 -8.50 10.67 35.86
CA VAL A 278 -9.10 10.84 34.53
C VAL A 278 -10.62 11.04 34.60
N CYS A 279 -11.28 10.44 35.59
CA CYS A 279 -12.73 10.40 35.74
C CYS A 279 -13.10 10.66 37.21
N PRO A 280 -12.89 11.89 37.71
CA PRO A 280 -13.07 12.22 39.12
C PRO A 280 -14.54 12.20 39.59
N CYS A 281 -15.50 12.10 38.66
CA CYS A 281 -16.93 12.18 38.94
C CYS A 281 -17.59 10.81 39.07
N GLY A 282 -18.67 10.72 39.85
CA GLY A 282 -19.43 9.48 40.04
C GLY A 282 -20.33 9.11 38.85
N GLU A 283 -20.91 7.89 38.87
CA GLU A 283 -21.74 7.34 37.76
C GLU A 283 -22.92 8.24 37.36
N ALA A 284 -23.52 8.93 38.34
CA ALA A 284 -24.63 9.84 38.13
C ALA A 284 -24.20 11.30 37.82
N GLU A 285 -22.90 11.55 37.71
CA GLU A 285 -22.31 12.87 37.52
C GLU A 285 -21.53 12.95 36.20
N ARG A 286 -21.41 14.15 35.65
CA ARG A 286 -20.54 14.47 34.52
C ARG A 286 -19.47 15.46 34.97
N GLN A 287 -18.28 15.34 34.38
CA GLN A 287 -17.19 16.29 34.57
C GLN A 287 -17.48 17.58 33.81
N CYS A 288 -17.35 18.70 34.52
CA CYS A 288 -17.39 20.05 34.00
C CYS A 288 -16.06 20.73 34.30
N ASP A 289 -15.32 21.09 33.25
CA ASP A 289 -14.12 21.91 33.40
C ASP A 289 -14.53 23.39 33.47
N VAL A 290 -14.55 23.90 34.70
CA VAL A 290 -14.99 25.26 35.03
C VAL A 290 -13.78 26.19 34.94
N LEU A 291 -13.78 27.03 33.91
CA LEU A 291 -12.72 28.01 33.65
C LEU A 291 -13.02 29.35 34.34
N ASP A 292 -12.15 29.74 35.25
CA ASP A 292 -12.13 31.06 35.86
C ASP A 292 -11.35 32.05 34.98
N TYR A 293 -11.80 33.30 34.94
CA TYR A 293 -11.09 34.38 34.26
C TYR A 293 -10.64 35.46 35.25
N THR A 294 -9.56 36.16 34.90
CA THR A 294 -9.18 37.41 35.56
C THR A 294 -10.20 38.52 35.24
N SER A 295 -10.18 39.62 36.00
CA SER A 295 -10.95 40.82 35.68
C SER A 295 -10.58 41.44 34.32
N THR A 296 -9.46 41.05 33.72
CA THR A 296 -9.01 41.45 32.38
C THR A 296 -9.41 40.47 31.28
N GLY A 297 -10.21 39.45 31.59
CA GLY A 297 -10.70 38.47 30.62
C GLY A 297 -9.67 37.42 30.19
N LYS A 298 -8.58 37.23 30.95
CA LYS A 298 -7.60 36.16 30.69
C LYS A 298 -7.94 34.91 31.52
N PRO A 299 -7.77 33.69 31.00
CA PRO A 299 -7.91 32.46 31.78
C PRO A 299 -6.99 32.50 33.02
N SER A 300 -7.54 32.27 34.21
CA SER A 300 -6.76 32.28 35.46
C SER A 300 -6.60 30.93 36.11
N ASN A 301 -7.61 30.06 35.99
CA ASN A 301 -7.63 28.75 36.64
C ASN A 301 -8.68 27.85 35.99
N THR A 302 -8.43 26.55 35.91
CA THR A 302 -9.42 25.55 35.49
C THR A 302 -9.67 24.61 36.67
N THR A 303 -10.92 24.46 37.07
CA THR A 303 -11.32 23.50 38.10
C THR A 303 -12.28 22.48 37.55
N THR A 304 -12.05 21.21 37.82
CA THR A 304 -13.00 20.16 37.49
C THR A 304 -14.08 20.09 38.56
N GLN A 305 -15.34 20.23 38.15
CA GLN A 305 -16.50 20.06 39.02
C GLN A 305 -17.37 18.92 38.50
N CYS A 306 -17.86 18.09 39.42
CA CYS A 306 -18.79 17.03 39.12
C CYS A 306 -20.21 17.53 39.33
N VAL A 307 -21.04 17.44 38.31
CA VAL A 307 -22.45 17.84 38.38
C VAL A 307 -23.31 16.66 37.97
N ASN A 308 -24.49 16.51 38.57
CA ASN A 308 -25.42 15.44 38.17
C ASN A 308 -25.70 15.48 36.66
N GLN A 309 -25.87 14.31 36.04
CA GLN A 309 -26.26 14.22 34.63
C GLN A 309 -27.55 15.02 34.38
N GLY A 310 -27.60 15.73 33.26
CA GLY A 310 -28.69 16.66 32.93
C GLY A 310 -28.60 18.04 33.60
N VAL A 311 -27.67 18.26 34.52
CA VAL A 311 -27.41 19.60 35.09
C VAL A 311 -26.37 20.33 34.22
N LYS A 312 -26.65 21.59 33.89
CA LYS A 312 -25.73 22.46 33.14
C LYS A 312 -24.44 22.71 33.93
N CYS A 313 -23.29 22.70 33.23
CA CYS A 313 -22.02 22.99 33.87
C CYS A 313 -22.00 24.43 34.40
N PRO A 314 -21.60 24.66 35.66
CA PRO A 314 -21.52 26.01 36.19
C PRO A 314 -20.39 26.78 35.50
N CYS A 315 -20.60 28.08 35.32
CA CYS A 315 -19.54 28.95 34.81
C CYS A 315 -18.64 29.46 35.95
N GLY A 316 -17.35 29.62 35.66
CA GLY A 316 -16.34 30.03 36.63
C GLY A 316 -16.44 31.48 37.06
N LYS A 317 -15.53 31.92 37.93
CA LYS A 317 -15.46 33.32 38.37
C LYS A 317 -15.17 34.25 37.20
N ASN A 318 -15.78 35.44 37.24
CA ASN A 318 -15.71 36.47 36.20
C ASN A 318 -16.14 35.97 34.80
N THR A 319 -17.19 35.16 34.72
CA THR A 319 -17.77 34.70 33.44
C THR A 319 -19.27 34.98 33.30
N LEU A 320 -19.74 35.20 32.08
CA LEU A 320 -21.15 35.22 31.72
C LEU A 320 -21.51 33.86 31.14
N THR A 321 -22.62 33.31 31.61
CA THR A 321 -23.24 32.12 31.05
C THR A 321 -24.07 32.52 29.83
N CYS A 322 -23.78 31.93 28.68
CA CYS A 322 -24.52 32.13 27.44
C CYS A 322 -25.06 30.76 26.98
N ALA A 323 -26.34 30.71 26.59
CA ALA A 323 -26.91 29.49 26.02
C ALA A 323 -26.27 29.23 24.65
N ASP A 324 -25.86 27.99 24.36
CA ASP A 324 -25.37 27.62 23.04
C ASP A 324 -26.53 27.63 22.04
N PRO A 325 -26.46 28.42 20.95
CA PRO A 325 -27.53 28.47 19.96
C PRO A 325 -27.72 27.16 19.18
N ASN A 326 -26.74 26.26 19.20
CA ASN A 326 -26.78 24.97 18.52
C ASN A 326 -27.14 23.80 19.45
N ASP A 327 -27.05 23.99 20.78
CA ASP A 327 -27.34 22.96 21.77
C ASP A 327 -27.97 23.57 23.04
N ALA A 328 -29.29 23.41 23.19
CA ALA A 328 -30.04 23.98 24.31
C ALA A 328 -29.61 23.43 25.69
N ASP A 329 -28.93 22.28 25.71
CA ASP A 329 -28.48 21.60 26.94
C ASP A 329 -27.06 22.04 27.35
N VAL A 330 -26.38 22.84 26.52
CA VAL A 330 -25.03 23.35 26.77
C VAL A 330 -25.08 24.87 26.95
N ASP A 331 -24.47 25.33 28.05
CA ASP A 331 -24.11 26.74 28.19
C ASP A 331 -22.61 26.88 27.97
N TYR A 332 -22.19 27.92 27.26
CA TYR A 332 -20.78 28.32 27.17
C TYR A 332 -20.51 29.53 28.06
N CYS A 333 -19.30 29.57 28.61
CA CYS A 333 -18.89 30.60 29.57
C CYS A 333 -17.91 31.56 28.90
N ILE A 334 -18.28 32.85 28.80
CA ILE A 334 -17.40 33.90 28.27
C ILE A 334 -16.91 34.81 29.38
N PRO A 335 -15.73 35.44 29.28
CA PRO A 335 -15.26 36.37 30.31
C PRO A 335 -16.20 37.57 30.49
N LYS A 336 -16.50 37.93 31.74
CA LYS A 336 -17.07 39.24 32.15
C LYS A 336 -16.00 40.32 31.99
N PHE A 337 -15.56 40.61 30.77
CA PHE A 337 -14.69 41.75 30.56
C PHE A 337 -15.53 43.02 30.35
N SER A 338 -15.30 44.03 31.20
CA SER A 338 -15.97 45.34 31.12
C SER A 338 -15.25 46.33 30.20
N GLY A 339 -14.26 45.88 29.42
CA GLY A 339 -13.66 46.74 28.42
C GLY A 339 -14.58 46.82 27.23
N VAL A 340 -15.10 48.02 27.01
CA VAL A 340 -15.75 48.48 25.79
C VAL A 340 -14.94 47.96 24.59
N TYR A 341 -15.37 46.84 23.99
CA TYR A 341 -14.94 46.52 22.65
C TYR A 341 -15.60 47.55 21.76
N ASP A 342 -14.80 48.52 21.36
CA ASP A 342 -15.12 49.43 20.29
C ASP A 342 -15.34 48.59 19.03
N THR A 343 -16.61 48.33 18.75
CA THR A 343 -17.18 48.23 17.40
C THR A 343 -16.38 47.44 16.38
N PHE A 344 -16.17 46.13 16.55
CA PHE A 344 -15.80 45.27 15.42
C PHE A 344 -16.57 43.95 15.44
N LEU A 345 -17.33 43.76 14.36
CA LEU A 345 -18.07 42.58 13.88
C LEU A 345 -19.40 42.22 14.55
N ALA A 346 -20.43 42.91 14.06
CA ALA A 346 -21.70 42.28 13.69
C ALA A 346 -21.69 41.99 12.18
N VAL A 347 -21.20 40.82 11.77
CA VAL A 347 -21.69 40.08 10.59
C VAL A 347 -21.48 38.59 10.89
N LEU A 348 -22.54 37.96 11.37
CA LEU A 348 -23.07 36.66 10.92
C LEU A 348 -24.47 36.52 11.53
#